data_AF-A0A5D2PH08-F1
#
_entry.id   AF-A0A5D2PH08-F1
#
_cell.length_a   1.000
_cell.length_b   1.000
_cell.length_c   1.000
_cell.angle_alpha   90.00
_cell.angle_beta   90.00
_cell.angle_gamma   90.00
#
_symmetry.space_group_name_H-M   'P 1'
#
loop_
_entity.id
_entity.type
_entity.pdbx_description
1 polymer ?
#
loop_
_entity_poly.entity_id
_entity_poly.type
_entity_poly.pdbx_seq_one_letter_code
_entity_poly.pdbx_strand_id
1 'polypeptide(L)'
;MLYSTEDFFNFFIAANKMEEAVQQLFEKLTPRPNCIISDMCLYYTHKIATKFQVPRISFHGFCCFCLLCLHNVRSSKILETITSDSEYFTVPGLSEKIEFTKAQLPVIHDEPRKDIVEPMIEADRASYGVVINTSEELESTYVRV
;
A
#
# COMPACT_ATOMS: atom_id res chain seq x y z
N MET A 1 -5.83 -17.93 6.08
CA MET A 1 -6.54 -16.63 6.20
C MET A 1 -5.94 -15.94 7.42
N LEU A 2 -5.63 -14.64 7.34
CA LEU A 2 -5.14 -13.88 8.51
C LEU A 2 -6.37 -13.47 9.31
N TYR A 3 -6.42 -13.80 10.60
CA TYR A 3 -7.64 -13.70 11.41
C TYR A 3 -7.71 -12.43 12.25
N SER A 4 -6.63 -11.65 12.28
CA SER A 4 -6.52 -10.41 13.03
C SER A 4 -5.56 -9.42 12.36
N THR A 5 -5.68 -8.15 12.76
CA THR A 5 -4.70 -7.09 12.46
C THR A 5 -3.29 -7.49 12.90
N GLU A 6 -3.16 -8.16 14.04
CA GLU A 6 -1.87 -8.61 14.55
C GLU A 6 -1.24 -9.69 13.66
N ASP A 7 -2.03 -10.68 13.24
CA ASP A 7 -1.58 -11.73 12.30
C ASP A 7 -1.13 -11.12 10.97
N PHE A 8 -1.84 -10.10 10.49
CA PHE A 8 -1.47 -9.34 9.29
C PHE A 8 -0.06 -8.75 9.42
N PHE A 9 0.20 -7.99 10.48
CA PHE A 9 1.52 -7.39 10.68
C PHE A 9 2.61 -8.43 10.92
N ASN A 10 2.32 -9.49 11.70
CA ASN A 10 3.29 -10.55 11.97
C ASN A 10 3.68 -11.30 10.70
N PHE A 11 2.71 -11.57 9.82
CA PHE A 11 2.97 -12.16 8.51
C PHE A 11 3.91 -11.28 7.67
N PHE A 12 3.63 -9.98 7.55
CA PHE A 12 4.45 -9.09 6.72
C PHE A 12 5.81 -8.78 7.34
N ILE A 13 5.95 -8.75 8.68
CA ILE A 13 7.28 -8.75 9.31
C ILE A 13 8.07 -9.98 8.87
N ALA A 14 7.49 -11.17 8.99
CA ALA A 14 8.16 -12.41 8.64
C ALA A 14 8.52 -12.44 7.15
N ALA A 15 7.61 -12.02 6.27
CA ALA A 15 7.85 -11.95 4.83
C ALA A 15 8.96 -10.96 4.47
N ASN A 16 9.08 -9.82 5.17
CA ASN A 16 10.15 -8.86 4.92
C ASN A 16 11.54 -9.33 5.38
N LYS A 17 11.63 -10.39 6.21
CA LYS A 17 12.91 -11.05 6.52
C LYS A 17 13.45 -11.91 5.37
N MET A 18 12.71 -12.06 4.27
CA MET A 18 13.15 -12.81 3.09
C MET A 18 14.12 -12.04 2.18
N GLU A 19 14.46 -10.79 2.51
CA GLU A 19 15.32 -9.90 1.72
C GLU A 19 16.57 -10.59 1.17
N GLU A 20 17.37 -11.21 2.04
CA GLU A 20 18.63 -11.84 1.65
C GLU A 20 18.40 -13.03 0.69
N ALA A 21 17.44 -13.90 1.01
CA ALA A 21 17.15 -15.08 0.21
C ALA A 21 16.67 -14.69 -1.21
N VAL A 22 15.80 -13.68 -1.31
CA VAL A 22 15.32 -13.19 -2.61
C VAL A 22 16.42 -12.47 -3.37
N GLN A 23 17.29 -11.72 -2.70
CA GLN A 23 18.44 -11.09 -3.35
C GLN A 23 19.38 -12.14 -3.96
N GLN A 24 19.72 -13.19 -3.20
CA GLN A 24 20.56 -14.28 -3.70
C GLN A 24 19.90 -15.04 -4.87
N LEU A 25 18.58 -15.21 -4.83
CA LEU A 25 17.84 -15.79 -5.95
C LEU A 25 17.92 -14.88 -7.18
N PHE A 26 17.68 -13.58 -7.02
CA PHE A 26 17.74 -12.59 -8.10
C PHE A 26 19.10 -12.59 -8.81
N GLU A 27 20.20 -12.76 -8.07
CA GLU A 27 21.57 -12.87 -8.61
C GLU A 27 21.79 -14.12 -9.46
N LYS A 28 21.10 -15.23 -9.14
CA LYS A 28 21.25 -16.54 -9.80
C LYS A 28 20.36 -16.72 -11.03
N LEU A 29 19.27 -15.96 -11.14
CA LEU A 29 18.32 -16.07 -12.26
C LEU A 29 18.97 -15.69 -13.59
N THR A 30 18.79 -16.55 -14.59
CA THR A 30 19.29 -16.38 -15.96
C THR A 30 18.16 -16.65 -16.96
N PRO A 31 17.68 -15.66 -17.73
CA PRO A 31 18.11 -14.26 -17.71
C PRO A 31 17.74 -13.57 -16.39
N ARG A 32 18.50 -12.53 -16.03
CA ARG A 32 18.17 -11.69 -14.86
C ARG A 32 16.82 -11.00 -15.11
N PRO A 33 15.92 -10.92 -14.11
CA PRO A 33 14.70 -10.16 -14.25
C PRO A 33 14.98 -8.67 -14.54
N ASN A 34 14.15 -8.06 -15.37
CA ASN A 34 14.25 -6.65 -15.75
C ASN A 34 13.31 -5.74 -14.94
N CYS A 35 12.48 -6.30 -14.06
CA CYS A 35 11.51 -5.60 -13.23
C CYS A 35 11.17 -6.49 -12.03
N ILE A 36 10.75 -5.87 -10.92
CA ILE A 36 10.14 -6.55 -9.78
C ILE A 36 8.71 -6.05 -9.63
N ILE A 37 7.74 -6.96 -9.70
CA ILE A 37 6.35 -6.69 -9.32
C ILE A 37 6.13 -7.38 -7.98
N SER A 38 5.66 -6.63 -6.99
CA SER A 38 5.54 -7.14 -5.62
C SER A 38 4.48 -6.39 -4.85
N ASP A 39 3.86 -7.07 -3.90
CA ASP A 39 2.86 -6.50 -2.99
C ASP A 39 3.40 -5.23 -2.29
N MET A 40 2.52 -4.26 -2.06
CA MET A 40 2.83 -3.01 -1.35
C MET A 40 3.45 -3.24 0.03
N CYS A 41 3.13 -4.36 0.69
CA CYS A 41 3.60 -4.69 2.03
C CYS A 41 4.99 -5.34 2.04
N LEU A 42 5.52 -5.77 0.89
CA LEU A 42 6.85 -6.38 0.78
C LEU A 42 7.91 -5.32 0.47
N TYR A 43 8.07 -4.34 1.36
CA TYR A 43 8.93 -3.18 1.17
C TYR A 43 10.42 -3.51 0.96
N TYR A 44 10.91 -4.67 1.41
CA TYR A 44 12.29 -5.11 1.15
C TYR A 44 12.61 -5.21 -0.35
N THR A 45 11.61 -5.47 -1.19
CA THR A 45 11.78 -5.62 -2.64
C THR A 45 12.25 -4.33 -3.31
N HIS A 46 11.97 -3.17 -2.71
CA HIS A 46 12.49 -1.88 -3.17
C HIS A 46 14.01 -1.82 -3.09
N LYS A 47 14.61 -2.32 -2.00
CA LYS A 47 16.08 -2.35 -1.87
C LYS A 47 16.73 -3.24 -2.91
N ILE A 48 16.12 -4.39 -3.21
CA ILE A 48 16.59 -5.32 -4.24
C ILE A 48 16.50 -4.64 -5.62
N ALA A 49 15.36 -4.03 -5.94
CA ALA A 49 15.16 -3.31 -7.19
C ALA A 49 16.22 -2.21 -7.39
N THR A 50 16.45 -1.40 -6.36
CA THR A 50 17.46 -0.34 -6.34
C THR A 50 18.87 -0.90 -6.50
N LYS A 51 19.23 -1.98 -5.79
CA LYS A 51 20.55 -2.63 -5.88
C LYS A 51 20.86 -3.10 -7.31
N PHE A 52 19.90 -3.71 -7.98
CA PHE A 52 20.08 -4.25 -9.33
C PHE A 52 19.70 -3.27 -10.45
N GLN A 53 19.34 -2.03 -10.09
CA GLN A 53 18.95 -0.97 -11.03
C GLN A 53 17.81 -1.40 -11.97
N VAL A 54 16.80 -2.07 -11.41
CA VAL A 54 15.57 -2.45 -12.12
C VAL A 54 14.36 -1.72 -11.53
N PRO A 55 13.31 -1.40 -12.31
CA PRO A 55 12.09 -0.84 -11.77
C PRO A 55 11.40 -1.80 -10.79
N ARG A 56 10.88 -1.24 -9.70
CA ARG A 56 9.86 -1.90 -8.87
C ARG A 56 8.49 -1.34 -9.22
N ILE A 57 7.54 -2.21 -9.48
CA ILE A 57 6.13 -1.86 -9.63
C ILE A 57 5.39 -2.42 -8.42
N SER A 58 4.73 -1.54 -7.66
CA SER A 58 3.92 -1.96 -6.52
C SER A 58 2.62 -2.57 -7.00
N PHE A 59 2.23 -3.71 -6.45
CA PHE A 59 0.91 -4.29 -6.69
C PHE A 59 0.01 -3.99 -5.49
N HIS A 60 -1.14 -3.37 -5.77
CA HIS A 60 -2.18 -3.13 -4.78
C HIS A 60 -3.38 -4.04 -5.05
N GLY A 61 -3.78 -4.81 -4.04
CA GLY A 61 -4.99 -5.64 -4.09
C GLY A 61 -6.30 -4.86 -3.89
N PHE A 62 -6.23 -3.55 -3.62
CA PHE A 62 -7.38 -2.67 -3.48
C PHE A 62 -7.83 -2.12 -4.84
N CYS A 63 -9.08 -1.64 -4.91
CA CYS A 63 -9.59 -0.93 -6.09
C CYS A 63 -9.15 0.54 -6.09
N CYS A 64 -9.28 1.23 -7.23
CA CYS A 64 -8.90 2.65 -7.38
C CYS A 64 -9.65 3.55 -6.40
N PHE A 65 -10.95 3.31 -6.20
CA PHE A 65 -11.75 4.08 -5.25
C PHE A 65 -11.18 4.05 -3.84
N CYS A 66 -10.81 2.85 -3.36
CA CYS A 66 -10.20 2.68 -2.05
C CYS A 66 -8.89 3.46 -1.98
N LEU A 67 -7.97 3.26 -2.94
CA LEU A 67 -6.67 3.93 -2.94
C LEU A 67 -6.78 5.45 -2.96
N LEU A 68 -7.71 6.00 -3.75
CA LEU A 68 -7.99 7.44 -3.80
C LEU A 68 -8.54 7.95 -2.46
N CYS A 69 -9.47 7.24 -1.84
CA CYS A 69 -9.98 7.60 -0.51
C CYS A 69 -8.86 7.61 0.54
N LEU A 70 -8.04 6.56 0.59
CA LEU A 70 -6.91 6.48 1.53
C LEU A 70 -5.91 7.61 1.28
N HIS A 71 -5.62 7.92 0.01
CA HIS A 71 -4.77 9.05 -0.35
C HIS A 71 -5.33 10.37 0.17
N ASN A 72 -6.59 10.69 -0.13
CA ASN A 72 -7.22 11.96 0.25
C ASN A 72 -7.35 12.13 1.77
N VAL A 73 -7.73 11.06 2.48
CA VAL A 73 -7.79 11.05 3.95
C VAL A 73 -6.42 11.33 4.55
N ARG A 74 -5.36 10.70 4.02
CA ARG A 74 -3.99 10.87 4.53
C ARG A 74 -3.40 12.24 4.20
N SER A 75 -3.63 12.74 2.98
CA SER A 75 -3.12 14.02 2.51
C SER A 75 -3.80 15.21 3.19
N SER A 76 -5.10 15.10 3.48
CA SER A 76 -5.87 16.15 4.17
C SER A 76 -5.66 16.18 5.68
N LYS A 77 -5.14 15.10 6.27
CA LYS A 77 -5.02 14.92 7.72
C LYS A 77 -6.34 15.04 8.48
N ILE A 78 -7.47 14.80 7.82
CA ILE A 78 -8.81 14.94 8.42
C ILE A 78 -8.97 14.11 9.70
N LEU A 79 -8.28 12.97 9.81
CA LEU A 79 -8.36 12.13 11.01
C LEU A 79 -7.79 12.79 12.28
N GLU A 80 -6.94 13.81 12.14
CA GLU A 80 -6.42 14.61 13.27
C GLU A 80 -7.52 15.48 13.90
N THR A 81 -8.60 15.78 13.18
CA THR A 81 -9.72 16.61 13.67
C THR A 81 -10.87 15.79 14.25
N ILE A 82 -10.93 14.49 13.96
CA ILE A 82 -12.01 13.59 14.36
C ILE A 82 -11.71 13.02 15.74
N THR A 83 -12.65 13.14 16.68
CA THR A 83 -12.41 12.85 18.10
C THR A 83 -12.93 11.49 18.56
N SER A 84 -13.87 10.90 17.81
CA SER A 84 -14.45 9.59 18.11
C SER A 84 -14.30 8.63 16.93
N ASP A 85 -14.08 7.34 17.21
CA ASP A 85 -13.98 6.32 16.16
C ASP A 85 -15.29 6.03 15.43
N SER A 86 -16.41 6.44 16.03
CA SER A 86 -17.77 6.34 15.48
C SER A 86 -18.26 7.64 14.82
N GLU A 87 -17.48 8.71 14.87
CA GLU A 87 -17.81 9.97 14.22
C GLU A 87 -17.60 9.83 12.70
N TYR A 88 -18.64 10.18 11.94
CA TYR A 88 -18.57 10.21 10.48
C TYR A 88 -17.83 11.46 10.00
N PHE A 89 -16.97 11.28 9.01
CA PHE A 89 -16.34 12.37 8.27
C PHE A 89 -16.52 12.16 6.76
N THR A 90 -16.59 13.25 6.00
CA THR A 90 -16.62 13.21 4.53
C THR A 90 -15.20 13.13 3.99
N VAL A 91 -14.94 12.22 3.04
CA VAL A 91 -13.64 12.10 2.35
C VAL A 91 -13.37 13.38 1.55
N PRO A 92 -12.27 14.11 1.83
CA PRO A 92 -11.96 15.33 1.10
C PRO A 92 -11.61 15.05 -0.37
N GLY A 93 -11.82 16.04 -1.24
CA GLY A 93 -11.33 15.99 -2.63
C GLY A 93 -12.12 15.11 -3.60
N LEU A 94 -13.23 14.50 -3.16
CA LEU A 94 -14.16 13.79 -4.05
C LEU A 94 -15.34 14.70 -4.44
N SER A 95 -15.84 14.54 -5.67
CA SER A 95 -17.04 15.23 -6.14
C SER A 95 -18.31 14.71 -5.45
N GLU A 96 -18.32 13.42 -5.15
CA GLU A 96 -19.40 12.75 -4.44
C GLU A 96 -19.20 12.80 -2.93
N LYS A 97 -20.30 12.90 -2.18
CA LYS A 97 -20.26 12.84 -0.72
C LYS A 97 -20.11 11.38 -0.29
N ILE A 98 -18.88 11.00 0.05
CA ILE A 98 -18.54 9.70 0.63
C ILE A 98 -18.15 9.90 2.09
N GLU A 99 -18.76 9.15 2.99
CA GLU A 99 -18.54 9.26 4.44
C GLU A 99 -18.09 7.95 5.06
N PHE A 100 -17.13 8.03 5.97
CA PHE A 100 -16.62 6.90 6.75
C PHE A 100 -16.48 7.30 8.22
N THR A 101 -16.39 6.32 9.11
CA THR A 101 -15.86 6.48 10.46
C THR A 101 -14.42 5.96 10.54
N LYS A 102 -13.66 6.31 11.58
CA LYS A 102 -12.28 5.77 11.74
C LYS A 102 -12.27 4.25 11.81
N ALA A 103 -13.24 3.66 12.50
CA ALA A 103 -13.36 2.21 12.65
C ALA A 103 -13.60 1.46 11.33
N GLN A 104 -14.00 2.16 10.25
CA GLN A 104 -14.22 1.56 8.92
C GLN A 104 -12.99 1.63 8.02
N LEU A 105 -11.95 2.38 8.42
CA LEU A 105 -10.74 2.53 7.61
C LEU A 105 -9.86 1.26 7.68
N PRO A 106 -9.12 0.95 6.61
CA PRO A 106 -8.13 -0.13 6.64
C PRO A 106 -7.08 0.08 7.74
N VAL A 107 -6.60 -1.04 8.28
CA VAL A 107 -5.60 -1.17 9.35
C VAL A 107 -4.33 -0.32 9.15
N ILE A 108 -3.99 0.03 7.91
CA ILE A 108 -2.80 0.81 7.53
C ILE A 108 -2.87 2.28 8.02
N HIS A 109 -4.00 2.70 8.58
CA HIS A 109 -4.18 4.04 9.15
C HIS A 109 -3.87 4.14 10.65
N ASP A 110 -3.80 3.02 11.35
CA ASP A 110 -3.73 2.99 12.80
C ASP A 110 -2.28 3.23 13.29
N GLU A 111 -2.09 3.98 14.39
CA GLU A 111 -0.76 4.31 14.93
C GLU A 111 0.12 3.16 15.47
N PRO A 112 -0.37 1.97 15.89
CA PRO A 112 0.43 1.08 16.71
C PRO A 112 1.60 0.37 15.99
N ARG A 113 1.81 0.59 14.69
CA ARG A 113 2.90 -0.04 13.90
C ARG A 113 3.56 0.87 12.86
N LYS A 114 3.90 2.11 13.25
CA LYS A 114 4.66 3.05 12.39
C LYS A 114 5.95 2.45 11.84
N ASP A 115 6.62 1.60 12.62
CA ASP A 115 7.84 0.86 12.25
C ASP A 115 7.69 -0.04 11.01
N ILE A 116 6.46 -0.45 10.67
CA ILE A 116 6.15 -1.24 9.47
C ILE A 116 5.49 -0.37 8.40
N VAL A 117 4.54 0.47 8.82
CA VAL A 117 3.73 1.28 7.92
C VAL A 117 4.56 2.34 7.20
N GLU A 118 5.52 2.97 7.86
CA GLU A 118 6.39 3.98 7.23
C GLU A 118 7.27 3.37 6.12
N PRO A 119 8.05 2.28 6.36
CA PRO A 119 8.80 1.62 5.28
C PRO A 119 7.92 1.16 4.10
N MET A 120 6.70 0.70 4.38
CA MET A 120 5.73 0.34 3.33
C MET A 120 5.39 1.54 2.45
N ILE A 121 5.04 2.69 3.05
CA ILE A 121 4.70 3.91 2.31
C ILE A 121 5.89 4.43 1.52
N GLU A 122 7.08 4.43 2.11
CA GLU A 122 8.30 4.88 1.46
C GLU A 122 8.63 4.03 0.24
N ALA A 123 8.59 2.71 0.37
CA ALA A 123 8.83 1.78 -0.73
C ALA A 123 7.76 1.89 -1.83
N ASP A 124 6.50 2.11 -1.45
CA ASP A 124 5.40 2.31 -2.39
C ASP A 124 5.57 3.62 -3.17
N ARG A 125 5.84 4.74 -2.50
CA ARG A 125 6.13 6.05 -3.12
C ARG A 125 7.36 6.02 -4.02
N ALA A 126 8.38 5.25 -3.66
CA ALA A 126 9.60 5.10 -4.44
C ALA A 126 9.49 4.07 -5.57
N SER A 127 8.30 3.46 -5.76
CA SER A 127 8.07 2.52 -6.86
C SER A 127 7.97 3.29 -8.19
N TYR A 128 8.41 2.64 -9.27
CA TYR A 128 8.33 3.20 -10.64
C TYR A 128 6.88 3.42 -11.08
N GLY A 129 5.97 2.58 -10.61
CA GLY A 129 4.55 2.68 -10.86
C GLY A 129 3.77 1.70 -10.00
N VAL A 130 2.46 1.69 -10.20
CA VAL A 130 1.51 0.86 -9.47
C VAL A 130 0.67 0.04 -10.44
N VAL A 131 0.46 -1.23 -10.14
CA VAL A 131 -0.55 -2.08 -10.77
C VAL A 131 -1.71 -2.24 -9.80
N ILE A 132 -2.90 -1.93 -10.30
CA ILE A 132 -4.16 -2.04 -9.58
C ILE A 132 -5.02 -3.06 -10.34
N ASN A 133 -5.60 -4.02 -9.63
CA ASN A 133 -6.48 -5.02 -10.24
C ASN A 133 -7.88 -4.43 -10.47
N THR A 134 -8.03 -3.64 -11.53
CA THR A 134 -9.28 -2.98 -11.91
C THR A 134 -9.42 -2.86 -13.43
N SER A 135 -10.54 -2.31 -13.92
CA SER A 135 -10.72 -1.90 -15.31
C SER A 135 -11.27 -0.48 -15.38
N GLU A 136 -11.01 0.23 -16.49
CA GLU A 136 -11.52 1.59 -16.68
C GLU A 136 -13.05 1.63 -16.67
N GLU A 137 -13.72 0.62 -17.22
CA GLU A 137 -15.18 0.56 -17.26
C GLU A 137 -15.79 0.44 -15.86
N LEU A 138 -15.10 -0.21 -14.92
CA LEU A 138 -15.55 -0.39 -13.56
C LEU A 138 -15.37 0.88 -12.72
N GLU A 139 -14.24 1.57 -12.87
CA GLU A 139 -13.84 2.68 -11.99
C GLU A 139 -13.46 3.96 -12.75
N SER A 140 -14.11 4.23 -13.90
CA SER A 140 -13.79 5.36 -14.80
C SER A 140 -13.67 6.72 -14.09
N THR A 141 -14.52 6.96 -13.08
CA THR A 141 -14.49 8.18 -12.24
C THR A 141 -13.21 8.31 -11.42
N TYR A 142 -12.60 7.18 -11.01
CA TYR A 142 -11.50 7.14 -10.04
C TYR A 142 -10.13 6.88 -10.68
N VAL A 143 -10.08 6.42 -11.94
CA VAL A 143 -8.82 6.15 -12.67
C VAL A 143 -8.17 7.43 -13.20
N ARG A 144 -8.93 8.53 -13.37
CA ARG A 144 -8.50 9.74 -14.10
C ARG A 144 -8.29 10.98 -13.21
N VAL A 145 -8.27 10.81 -11.89
CA VAL A 145 -8.33 11.88 -10.88
C VAL A 145 -6.95 12.47 -10.59
#